data_AF-A0A930R8P1-F1
#
_entry.id   AF-A0A930R8P1-F1
#
_cell.length_a   1.000
_cell.length_b   1.000
_cell.length_c   1.000
_cell.angle_alpha   90.00
_cell.angle_beta   90.00
_cell.angle_gamma   90.00
#
_symmetry.space_group_name_H-M   'P 1'
#
loop_
_entity.id
_entity.type
_entity.pdbx_description
1 polymer ?
#
loop_
_entity_poly.entity_id
_entity_poly.type
_entity_poly.pdbx_seq_one_letter_code
_entity_poly.pdbx_strand_id
1 'polypeptide(L)'
;MRYSFEFKMKCVELYRKGTWVETPENVMQESFRRKILNWDKIEKIHGPKGLERVKKQRNWTVEEKLTFVLQVLNGKALSEVAFPAGISVGLLGSWVHKYKTYGYNGLKNKKRRRPLSK
;
A
#
# COMPACT_ATOMS: atom_id res chain seq x y z
N MET A 1 -10.55 10.89 -4.93
CA MET A 1 -10.52 10.50 -6.36
C MET A 1 -9.76 9.20 -6.56
N ARG A 2 -10.30 8.24 -7.32
CA ARG A 2 -9.56 7.04 -7.79
C ARG A 2 -9.18 7.27 -9.25
N TYR A 3 -7.95 6.95 -9.62
CA TYR A 3 -7.44 7.10 -10.98
C TYR A 3 -7.23 5.74 -11.63
N SER A 4 -7.64 5.60 -12.90
CA SER A 4 -7.41 4.39 -13.69
C SER A 4 -5.92 4.21 -13.97
N PHE A 5 -5.52 2.98 -14.33
CA PHE A 5 -4.15 2.69 -14.75
C PHE A 5 -3.72 3.56 -15.92
N GLU A 6 -4.56 3.61 -16.97
CA GLU A 6 -4.36 4.47 -18.16
C GLU A 6 -4.15 5.95 -17.79
N PHE A 7 -4.98 6.48 -16.88
CA PHE A 7 -4.84 7.87 -16.47
C PHE A 7 -3.53 8.14 -15.74
N LYS A 8 -3.10 7.23 -14.87
CA LYS A 8 -1.81 7.35 -14.16
C LYS A 8 -0.64 7.31 -15.14
N MET A 9 -0.64 6.38 -16.10
CA MET A 9 0.40 6.32 -17.14
C MET A 9 0.47 7.62 -17.91
N LYS A 10 -0.67 8.11 -18.43
CA LYS A 10 -0.75 9.39 -19.15
C LYS A 10 -0.17 10.55 -18.32
N CYS A 11 -0.45 10.60 -17.02
CA CYS A 11 0.11 11.64 -16.14
C CYS A 11 1.63 11.53 -16.01
N VAL A 12 2.17 10.32 -15.84
CA VAL A 12 3.61 10.10 -15.72
C VAL A 12 4.34 10.41 -17.03
N GLU A 13 3.78 10.00 -18.17
CA GLU A 13 4.32 10.31 -19.49
C GLU A 13 4.39 11.82 -19.75
N LEU A 14 3.31 12.54 -19.48
CA LEU A 14 3.27 13.99 -19.66
C LEU A 14 4.25 14.70 -18.72
N TYR A 15 4.35 14.25 -17.47
CA TYR A 15 5.33 14.76 -16.52
C TYR A 15 6.77 14.58 -17.03
N ARG A 16 7.11 13.42 -17.60
CA ARG A 16 8.45 13.18 -18.18
C ARG A 16 8.74 14.04 -19.41
N LYS A 17 7.70 14.44 -20.15
CA LYS A 17 7.79 15.42 -21.26
C LYS A 17 7.86 16.88 -20.78
N GLY A 18 7.87 17.12 -19.46
CA GLY A 18 7.89 18.48 -18.88
C GLY A 18 6.52 19.17 -18.87
N THR A 19 5.45 18.45 -19.20
CA THR A 19 4.08 18.98 -19.26
C THR A 19 3.23 18.46 -18.10
N TRP A 20 2.29 19.27 -17.61
CA TRP A 20 1.40 18.87 -16.51
C TRP A 20 -0.01 18.64 -17.02
N VAL A 21 -0.64 17.56 -16.57
CA VAL A 21 -2.07 17.33 -16.80
C VAL A 21 -2.87 18.36 -16.01
N GLU A 22 -3.98 18.81 -16.59
CA GLU A 22 -4.98 19.62 -15.89
C GLU A 22 -5.36 18.97 -14.56
N THR A 23 -5.45 19.80 -13.53
CA THR A 23 -5.80 19.31 -12.19
C THR A 23 -7.28 18.99 -12.17
N PRO A 24 -7.68 17.77 -11.77
CA PRO A 24 -9.09 17.41 -11.67
C PRO A 24 -9.84 18.35 -10.72
N GLU A 25 -11.10 18.64 -11.04
CA GLU A 25 -11.97 19.46 -10.19
C GLU A 25 -12.01 18.91 -8.76
N ASN A 26 -12.03 19.82 -7.77
CA ASN A 26 -12.06 19.50 -6.34
C ASN A 26 -10.80 18.77 -5.81
N VAL A 27 -9.64 18.91 -6.47
CA VAL A 27 -8.34 18.44 -5.97
C VAL A 27 -7.34 19.58 -5.95
N MET A 28 -6.61 19.75 -4.85
CA MET A 28 -5.50 20.70 -4.80
C MET A 28 -4.38 20.31 -5.77
N GLN A 29 -3.94 21.26 -6.60
CA GLN A 29 -2.89 21.06 -7.61
C GLN A 29 -1.61 20.48 -7.02
N GLU A 30 -1.13 21.01 -5.90
CA GLU A 30 0.09 20.53 -5.25
C GLU A 30 -0.02 19.05 -4.85
N SER A 31 -1.14 18.68 -4.23
CA SER A 31 -1.42 17.30 -3.82
C SER A 31 -1.51 16.37 -5.03
N PHE A 32 -2.06 16.85 -6.14
CA PHE A 32 -2.13 16.10 -7.38
C PHE A 32 -0.73 15.89 -7.99
N ARG A 33 0.09 16.94 -8.07
CA ARG A 33 1.48 16.84 -8.56
C ARG A 33 2.31 15.88 -7.71
N ARG A 34 2.17 15.91 -6.38
CA ARG A 34 2.83 14.95 -5.47
C ARG A 34 2.46 13.49 -5.78
N LYS A 35 1.20 13.22 -6.18
CA LYS A 35 0.78 11.87 -6.62
C LYS A 35 1.46 11.45 -7.91
N ILE A 36 1.57 12.35 -8.89
CA ILE A 36 2.25 12.08 -10.16
C ILE A 36 3.72 11.72 -9.91
N LEU A 37 4.41 12.48 -9.07
CA LEU A 37 5.79 12.18 -8.66
C LEU A 37 5.91 10.79 -8.01
N ASN A 38 4.95 10.42 -7.17
CA ASN A 38 4.94 9.11 -6.55
C ASN A 38 4.68 7.98 -7.56
N TRP A 39 3.80 8.20 -8.53
CA TRP A 39 3.57 7.26 -9.64
C TRP A 39 4.82 7.08 -10.50
N ASP A 40 5.53 8.16 -10.84
CA ASP A 40 6.80 8.05 -11.58
C ASP A 40 7.84 7.21 -10.81
N LYS A 41 7.96 7.41 -9.50
CA LYS A 41 8.83 6.58 -8.64
C LYS A 41 8.41 5.11 -8.64
N ILE A 42 7.13 4.83 -8.47
CA ILE A 42 6.59 3.46 -8.45
C ILE A 42 6.86 2.77 -9.79
N GLU A 43 6.60 3.46 -10.90
CA GLU A 43 6.83 2.93 -12.24
C GLU A 43 8.32 2.66 -12.50
N LYS A 44 9.22 3.54 -12.05
CA LYS A 44 10.67 3.32 -12.15
C LYS A 44 11.15 2.08 -11.40
N ILE A 45 10.53 1.75 -10.27
CA ILE A 45 10.94 0.63 -9.42
C ILE A 45 10.29 -0.68 -9.87
N HIS A 46 9.00 -0.65 -10.20
CA HIS A 46 8.18 -1.86 -10.41
C HIS A 46 7.69 -2.02 -11.86
N GLY A 47 8.12 -1.13 -12.76
CA GLY A 47 7.61 -1.03 -14.12
C GLY A 47 6.16 -0.53 -14.19
N PRO A 48 5.56 -0.49 -15.39
CA PRO A 48 4.17 -0.08 -15.60
C PRO A 48 3.18 -0.85 -14.71
N LYS A 49 3.41 -2.14 -14.49
CA LYS A 49 2.59 -2.98 -13.59
C LYS A 49 2.47 -2.43 -12.17
N GLY A 50 3.45 -1.65 -11.68
CA GLY A 50 3.37 -0.98 -10.39
C GLY A 50 2.25 0.07 -10.29
N LEU A 51 1.81 0.64 -11.41
CA LEU A 51 0.71 1.61 -11.46
C LEU A 51 -0.67 0.94 -11.50
N GLU A 52 -0.70 -0.35 -11.84
CA GLU A 52 -1.94 -1.11 -11.86
C GLU A 52 -2.60 -1.09 -10.49
N ARG A 53 -3.91 -1.23 -10.51
CA ARG A 53 -4.66 -1.44 -9.29
C ARG A 53 -4.19 -2.75 -8.66
N VAL A 54 -3.77 -2.71 -7.40
CA VAL A 54 -3.60 -3.91 -6.59
C VAL A 54 -4.97 -4.61 -6.49
N LYS A 55 -5.18 -5.62 -7.34
CA LYS A 55 -6.41 -6.41 -7.40
C LYS A 55 -6.36 -7.42 -6.24
N LYS A 56 -7.11 -7.09 -5.18
CA LYS A 56 -7.27 -7.78 -3.88
C LYS A 56 -6.31 -7.31 -2.79
N GLN A 57 -6.86 -7.17 -1.57
CA GLN A 57 -6.03 -7.22 -0.38
C GLN A 57 -5.31 -8.56 -0.43
N ARG A 58 -3.97 -8.54 -0.45
CA ARG A 58 -3.18 -9.76 -0.30
C ARG A 58 -3.64 -10.43 1.00
N ASN A 59 -4.12 -11.67 0.89
CA ASN A 59 -4.49 -12.45 2.05
C ASN A 59 -3.20 -12.98 2.66
N TRP A 60 -2.71 -12.27 3.66
CA TRP A 60 -1.54 -12.72 4.43
C TRP A 60 -1.92 -13.91 5.30
N THR A 61 -1.16 -14.99 5.18
CA THR A 61 -1.28 -16.14 6.09
C THR A 61 -0.83 -15.74 7.49
N VAL A 62 -1.19 -16.53 8.50
CA VAL A 62 -0.80 -16.21 9.88
C VAL A 62 0.72 -16.36 10.04
N GLU A 63 1.29 -17.29 9.31
CA GLU A 63 2.71 -17.63 9.26
C GLU A 63 3.54 -16.54 8.57
N GLU A 64 3.05 -15.98 7.46
CA GLU A 64 3.67 -14.80 6.82
C GLU A 64 3.69 -13.62 7.78
N LYS A 65 2.55 -13.30 8.42
CA LYS A 65 2.47 -12.22 9.40
C LYS A 65 3.43 -12.43 10.56
N LEU A 66 3.51 -13.66 11.07
CA LEU A 66 4.40 -14.01 12.16
C LEU A 66 5.86 -13.75 11.78
N THR A 67 6.28 -14.16 10.59
CA THR A 67 7.64 -13.91 10.08
C THR A 67 7.99 -12.42 10.11
N PHE A 68 7.12 -11.55 9.62
CA PHE A 68 7.38 -10.10 9.63
C PHE A 68 7.39 -9.52 11.05
N VAL A 69 6.49 -9.97 11.91
CA VAL A 69 6.44 -9.53 13.31
C VAL A 69 7.72 -9.93 14.04
N LEU A 70 8.18 -11.16 13.88
CA LEU A 70 9.42 -11.64 14.51
C LEU A 70 10.65 -10.84 14.06
N GLN A 71 10.73 -10.46 12.78
CA GLN A 71 11.82 -9.60 12.31
C GLN A 71 11.84 -8.24 13.01
N VAL A 72 10.66 -7.64 13.24
CA VAL A 72 10.55 -6.37 13.98
C VAL A 72 10.86 -6.56 15.47
N LEU A 73 10.45 -7.69 16.07
CA LEU A 73 10.78 -8.01 17.46
C LEU A 73 12.27 -8.27 17.66
N ASN A 74 12.96 -8.76 16.63
CA ASN A 74 14.43 -8.90 16.60
C ASN A 74 15.18 -7.59 16.34
N GLY A 75 14.48 -6.45 16.35
CA GLY A 75 15.10 -5.11 16.31
C GLY A 75 15.14 -4.44 14.94
N LYS A 76 14.60 -5.05 13.88
CA LYS A 76 14.51 -4.37 12.57
C LYS A 76 13.47 -3.25 12.60
N ALA A 77 13.72 -2.18 11.87
CA ALA A 77 12.74 -1.11 11.74
C ALA A 77 11.51 -1.57 10.93
N LEU A 78 10.33 -1.01 11.25
CA LEU A 78 9.09 -1.34 10.54
C LEU A 78 9.19 -1.06 9.03
N SER A 79 9.84 0.04 8.64
CA SER A 79 10.06 0.42 7.24
C SER A 79 10.91 -0.60 6.49
N GLU A 80 11.98 -1.08 7.12
CA GLU A 80 12.92 -2.06 6.55
C GLU A 80 12.26 -3.40 6.25
N VAL A 81 11.30 -3.81 7.08
CA VAL A 81 10.54 -5.07 6.87
C VAL A 81 9.36 -4.84 5.92
N ALA A 82 8.65 -3.72 6.05
CA ALA A 82 7.43 -3.46 5.32
C ALA A 82 7.67 -3.16 3.82
N PHE A 83 8.71 -2.38 3.50
CA PHE A 83 9.02 -1.97 2.14
C PHE A 83 9.29 -3.15 1.17
N PRO A 84 10.23 -4.08 1.45
CA PRO A 84 10.50 -5.21 0.55
C PRO A 84 9.32 -6.20 0.49
N ALA A 85 8.52 -6.29 1.55
CA ALA A 85 7.34 -7.15 1.58
C ALA A 85 6.12 -6.55 0.86
N GLY A 86 6.19 -5.29 0.43
CA GLY A 86 5.04 -4.57 -0.15
C GLY A 86 3.91 -4.36 0.87
N ILE A 87 4.24 -4.30 2.17
CA ILE A 87 3.31 -4.06 3.27
C ILE A 87 3.33 -2.58 3.62
N SER A 88 2.20 -2.02 4.04
CA SER A 88 2.22 -0.67 4.61
C SER A 88 2.78 -0.71 6.03
N VAL A 89 3.65 0.25 6.37
CA VAL A 89 4.25 0.37 7.71
C VAL A 89 3.20 0.31 8.83
N GLY A 90 2.05 0.98 8.65
CA GLY A 90 0.95 0.96 9.61
C GLY A 90 0.26 -0.41 9.75
N LEU A 91 0.16 -1.19 8.68
CA LEU A 91 -0.40 -2.55 8.73
C LEU A 91 0.51 -3.49 9.53
N LEU A 92 1.81 -3.44 9.26
CA LEU A 92 2.80 -4.22 10.00
C LEU A 92 2.82 -3.82 11.48
N GLY A 93 2.79 -2.52 11.79
CA GLY A 93 2.69 -2.02 13.16
C GLY A 93 1.46 -2.55 13.90
N SER A 94 0.30 -2.61 13.22
CA SER A 94 -0.92 -3.20 13.79
C SER A 94 -0.77 -4.69 14.11
N TRP A 95 -0.05 -5.46 13.28
CA TRP A 95 0.23 -6.87 13.56
C TRP A 95 1.18 -7.04 14.73
N VAL A 96 2.26 -6.24 14.81
CA VAL A 96 3.20 -6.27 15.93
C VAL A 96 2.48 -5.97 17.24
N HIS A 97 1.63 -4.94 17.27
CA HIS A 97 0.84 -4.61 18.45
C HIS A 97 -0.11 -5.76 18.84
N LYS A 98 -0.87 -6.31 17.89
CA LYS A 98 -1.78 -7.43 18.15
C LYS A 98 -1.06 -8.68 18.64
N TYR A 99 0.14 -8.95 18.14
CA TYR A 99 0.96 -10.06 18.61
C TYR A 99 1.43 -9.84 20.05
N LYS A 100 1.89 -8.62 20.38
CA LYS A 100 2.27 -8.29 21.77
C LYS A 100 1.08 -8.40 22.74
N THR A 101 -0.12 -8.04 22.31
CA THR A 101 -1.32 -8.05 23.16
C THR A 101 -1.99 -9.42 23.27
N TYR A 102 -2.05 -10.19 22.18
CA TYR A 102 -2.86 -11.42 22.09
C TYR A 102 -2.06 -12.66 21.63
N GLY A 103 -0.74 -12.55 21.54
CA GLY A 103 0.13 -13.59 21.01
C GLY A 103 -0.20 -13.98 19.57
N TYR A 104 0.07 -15.24 19.23
CA TYR A 104 -0.21 -15.82 17.90
C TYR A 104 -1.69 -15.65 17.48
N ASN A 105 -2.62 -15.71 18.43
CA ASN A 105 -4.05 -15.54 18.15
C ASN A 105 -4.40 -14.14 17.62
N GLY A 106 -3.60 -13.12 17.95
CA GLY A 106 -3.77 -11.75 17.43
C GLY A 106 -3.52 -11.61 15.92
N LEU A 107 -2.82 -12.56 15.31
CA LEU A 107 -2.48 -12.57 13.88
C LEU A 107 -3.53 -13.27 13.01
N LYS A 108 -4.41 -14.07 13.63
CA LYS A 108 -5.51 -14.75 12.94
C LYS A 108 -6.50 -13.73 12.36
N ASN A 109 -6.92 -13.95 11.12
CA ASN A 109 -7.94 -13.11 10.50
C ASN A 109 -9.27 -13.34 11.23
N LYS A 110 -9.78 -12.34 11.96
CA LYS A 110 -11.16 -12.39 12.47
C LYS A 110 -12.09 -12.39 11.25
N LYS A 111 -12.84 -13.48 11.04
CA LYS A 111 -13.94 -13.52 10.07
C LYS A 111 -14.92 -12.41 10.47
N ARG A 112 -14.91 -11.29 9.75
CA ARG A 112 -16.01 -10.32 9.82
C ARG A 112 -17.25 -11.04 9.30
N ARG A 113 -18.10 -11.54 10.21
CA ARG A 113 -19.48 -11.88 9.85
C ARG A 113 -20.10 -10.58 9.36
N ARG A 114 -20.35 -10.47 8.05
CA ARG A 114 -21.27 -9.45 7.54
C ARG A 114 -22.63 -9.77 8.17
N PRO A 115 -23.31 -8.85 8.85
CA PRO A 115 -24.70 -9.08 9.20
C PRO A 115 -25.43 -9.37 7.89
N LEU A 116 -26.09 -10.52 7.82
CA LEU A 116 -27.03 -10.83 6.76
C LEU A 116 -28.21 -9.86 6.99
N SER A 117 -28.28 -8.78 6.21
CA SER A 117 -29.48 -7.96 6.17
C SER A 117 -30.60 -8.86 5.62
N LYS A 118 -31.61 -9.12 6.47
CA LYS A 118 -32.88 -9.72 6.07
C LYS A 118 -33.79 -8.63 5.51
#